data_AF-A0A0C9T3Q6-F1
#
_entry.id   AF-A0A0C9T3Q6-F1
#
_cell.length_a   1.000
_cell.length_b   1.000
_cell.length_c   1.000
_cell.angle_alpha   90.00
_cell.angle_beta   90.00
_cell.angle_gamma   90.00
#
_symmetry.space_group_name_H-M   'P 1'
#
loop_
_entity.id
_entity.type
_entity.pdbx_description
1 polymer ?
#
loop_
_entity_poly.entity_id
_entity_poly.type
_entity_poly.pdbx_seq_one_letter_code
_entity_poly.pdbx_strand_id
1 'polypeptide(L)'
;LRNHIGLGDLITERDAEVLNMGFKLTFFSPNDFFTNETLTKSYIYRDELGYEGDFVYERSEINWKDEKDLTKSFEIKKQRSKNTNSTRLIRKVHPIDSFFNFFRPPIPPSEDALENGEVDEEELEDLEERLELDYQIGEDLKERIIPHAVDWFTGKALEYEDIDMGDEDEFDDENLEEDSDEEKENDDE
;
A
#
# COMPACT_ATOMS: atom_id res chain seq x y z
N LEU A 1 21.47 -1.67 6.24
CA LEU A 1 22.42 -2.82 6.17
C LEU A 1 23.75 -2.56 6.87
N ARG A 2 24.36 -1.37 6.72
CA ARG A 2 25.61 -0.99 7.43
C ARG A 2 25.53 -1.04 8.96
N ASN A 3 24.36 -0.79 9.53
CA ASN A 3 24.15 -0.82 10.99
C ASN A 3 23.94 -2.25 11.55
N HIS A 4 23.85 -3.27 10.68
CA HIS A 4 23.67 -4.64 11.14
C HIS A 4 25.02 -5.24 11.58
N ILE A 5 25.06 -5.77 12.79
CA ILE A 5 26.25 -6.41 13.37
C ILE A 5 26.66 -7.59 12.47
N GLY A 6 27.86 -7.52 11.89
CA GLY A 6 28.44 -8.55 11.02
C GLY A 6 28.24 -8.35 9.50
N LEU A 7 27.15 -7.71 9.06
CA LEU A 7 27.00 -7.34 7.63
C LEU A 7 27.64 -5.99 7.33
N GLY A 8 27.66 -5.07 8.30
CA GLY A 8 28.30 -3.77 8.14
C GLY A 8 29.78 -3.85 7.78
N ASP A 9 30.51 -4.79 8.38
CA ASP A 9 31.95 -4.97 8.16
C ASP A 9 32.29 -5.53 6.76
N LEU A 10 31.30 -6.10 6.06
CA LEU A 10 31.46 -6.66 4.72
C LEU A 10 31.13 -5.65 3.60
N ILE A 11 30.43 -4.56 3.92
CA ILE A 11 29.98 -3.56 2.95
C ILE A 11 31.07 -2.50 2.80
N THR A 12 31.80 -2.53 1.68
CA THR A 12 32.80 -1.50 1.37
C THR A 12 32.16 -0.21 0.84
N GLU A 13 32.95 0.86 0.73
CA GLU A 13 32.49 2.11 0.08
C GLU A 13 32.03 1.90 -1.36
N ARG A 14 32.71 1.01 -2.10
CA ARG A 14 32.31 0.65 -3.47
C ARG A 14 30.97 -0.09 -3.52
N ASP A 15 30.70 -0.94 -2.53
CA ASP A 15 29.43 -1.67 -2.46
C ASP A 15 28.27 -0.75 -2.09
N ALA A 16 28.55 0.30 -1.31
CA ALA A 16 27.53 1.25 -0.89
C ALA A 16 27.02 2.17 -2.01
N GLU A 17 27.84 2.45 -3.03
CA GLU A 17 27.40 3.17 -4.23
C GLU A 17 26.34 2.40 -5.04
N VAL A 18 26.27 1.08 -4.86
CA VAL A 18 25.33 0.19 -5.58
C VAL A 18 24.25 -0.40 -4.66
N LEU A 19 24.42 -0.35 -3.35
CA LEU A 19 23.46 -0.84 -2.36
C LEU A 19 22.42 0.23 -2.04
N ASN A 20 21.35 0.21 -2.82
CA ASN A 20 20.14 0.98 -2.52
C ASN A 20 19.42 0.37 -1.32
N MET A 21 19.16 1.17 -0.29
CA MET A 21 18.35 0.75 0.85
C MET A 21 16.88 0.76 0.46
N GLY A 22 16.12 -0.26 0.83
CA GLY A 22 14.74 -0.39 0.37
C GLY A 22 14.19 -1.80 0.57
N PHE A 23 12.96 -2.00 0.12
CA PHE A 23 12.35 -3.32 0.04
C PHE A 23 11.67 -3.54 -1.31
N LYS A 24 11.49 -4.80 -1.68
CA LYS A 24 10.84 -5.19 -2.93
C LYS A 24 9.77 -6.24 -2.67
N LEU A 25 8.54 -5.91 -3.01
CA LEU A 25 7.42 -6.83 -3.05
C LEU A 25 7.43 -7.58 -4.39
N THR A 26 7.34 -8.90 -4.34
CA THR A 26 7.30 -9.78 -5.52
C THR A 26 6.04 -10.63 -5.46
N PHE A 27 5.17 -10.46 -6.46
CA PHE A 27 3.91 -11.17 -6.59
C PHE A 27 4.03 -12.20 -7.71
N PHE A 28 3.84 -13.48 -7.38
CA PHE A 28 3.72 -14.53 -8.38
C PHE A 28 2.29 -14.55 -8.93
N SER A 29 2.12 -14.43 -10.23
CA SER A 29 0.78 -14.46 -10.81
C SER A 29 0.71 -14.98 -12.25
N PRO A 30 1.05 -16.25 -12.51
CA PRO A 30 0.64 -16.90 -13.75
C PRO A 30 -0.90 -16.94 -13.81
N ASN A 31 -1.51 -16.20 -14.73
CA ASN A 31 -2.96 -16.15 -14.88
C ASN A 31 -3.42 -15.86 -16.33
N ASP A 32 -4.73 -15.88 -16.55
CA ASP A 32 -5.34 -15.65 -17.86
C ASP A 32 -5.55 -14.18 -18.23
N PHE A 33 -5.14 -13.24 -17.38
CA PHE A 33 -5.34 -11.80 -17.55
C PHE A 33 -4.10 -11.08 -18.10
N PHE A 34 -2.89 -11.51 -17.75
CA PHE A 34 -1.65 -10.92 -18.24
C PHE A 34 -0.58 -11.99 -18.52
N THR A 35 0.50 -11.61 -19.20
CA THR A 35 1.60 -12.53 -19.58
C THR A 35 2.77 -12.52 -18.60
N ASN A 36 2.83 -11.56 -17.67
CA ASN A 36 3.87 -11.51 -16.65
C ASN A 36 3.83 -12.77 -15.77
N GLU A 37 4.99 -13.38 -15.56
CA GLU A 37 5.13 -14.49 -14.60
C GLU A 37 5.17 -13.98 -13.16
N THR A 38 5.80 -12.82 -12.98
CA THR A 38 5.94 -12.11 -11.70
C THR A 38 5.72 -10.62 -11.88
N LEU A 39 5.07 -9.98 -10.92
CA LEU A 39 4.99 -8.53 -10.80
C LEU A 39 5.82 -8.09 -9.60
N THR A 40 6.62 -7.04 -9.78
CA THR A 40 7.45 -6.48 -8.70
C THR A 40 7.11 -5.02 -8.44
N LYS A 41 7.25 -4.62 -7.18
CA LYS A 41 7.18 -3.23 -6.72
C LYS A 41 8.31 -3.02 -5.73
N SER A 42 9.17 -2.03 -5.97
CA SER A 42 10.31 -1.70 -5.11
C SER A 42 10.13 -0.30 -4.54
N TYR A 43 10.38 -0.17 -3.24
CA TYR A 43 10.47 1.09 -2.52
C TYR A 43 11.92 1.27 -2.10
N ILE A 44 12.60 2.24 -2.69
CA ILE A 44 14.02 2.51 -2.46
C ILE A 44 14.14 3.82 -1.68
N TYR A 45 14.74 3.77 -0.49
CA TYR A 45 15.08 4.90 0.34
C TYR A 45 16.33 5.60 -0.23
N ARG A 46 16.23 6.92 -0.50
CA ARG A 46 17.40 7.76 -0.81
C ARG A 46 17.81 8.55 0.44
N ASP A 47 19.10 8.85 0.55
CA ASP A 47 19.71 9.59 1.68
C ASP A 47 19.66 11.12 1.45
N GLU A 48 19.39 11.55 0.21
CA GLU A 48 19.26 12.97 -0.14
C GLU A 48 17.80 13.40 -0.07
N LEU A 49 17.51 14.31 0.87
CA LEU A 49 16.23 15.05 1.02
C LEU A 49 16.03 15.99 -0.18
N GLY A 50 15.76 15.42 -1.36
CA GLY A 50 15.29 16.16 -2.52
C GLY A 50 13.80 16.50 -2.38
N TYR A 51 13.34 17.47 -3.18
CA TYR A 51 11.92 17.83 -3.24
C TYR A 51 11.02 16.65 -3.70
N GLU A 52 11.58 15.65 -4.38
CA GLU A 52 10.88 14.40 -4.76
C GLU A 52 10.54 13.47 -3.57
N GLY A 53 10.91 13.82 -2.33
CA GLY A 53 10.75 12.99 -1.15
C GLY A 53 11.80 11.86 -1.07
N ASP A 54 11.77 11.10 0.02
CA ASP A 54 12.80 10.12 0.39
C ASP A 54 12.76 8.80 -0.41
N PHE A 55 11.88 8.67 -1.42
CA PHE A 55 11.57 7.37 -2.03
C PHE A 55 11.65 7.37 -3.57
N VAL A 56 12.35 6.38 -4.11
CA VAL A 56 12.26 5.99 -5.53
C VAL A 56 11.40 4.74 -5.65
N TYR A 57 10.40 4.81 -6.53
CA TYR A 57 9.52 3.71 -6.84
C TYR A 57 9.96 3.03 -8.15
N GLU A 58 10.39 1.77 -8.07
CA GLU A 58 10.52 0.93 -9.25
C GLU A 58 9.36 -0.05 -9.33
N ARG A 59 8.86 -0.31 -10.55
CA ARG A 59 7.70 -1.19 -10.74
C ARG A 59 7.80 -2.01 -12.01
N SER A 60 7.17 -3.18 -11.98
CA SER A 60 6.88 -3.96 -13.17
C SER A 60 5.68 -3.39 -13.91
N GLU A 61 5.79 -3.24 -15.22
CA GLU A 61 4.63 -2.96 -16.08
C GLU A 61 3.81 -4.25 -16.30
N ILE A 62 2.48 -4.12 -16.24
CA ILE A 62 1.56 -5.25 -16.45
C ILE A 62 1.25 -5.37 -17.94
N ASN A 63 1.63 -6.50 -18.52
CA ASN A 63 1.38 -6.89 -19.90
C ASN A 63 0.02 -7.57 -20.02
N TRP A 64 -1.04 -6.76 -19.99
CA TRP A 64 -2.42 -7.23 -20.12
C TRP A 64 -2.66 -7.98 -21.43
N LYS A 65 -3.39 -9.08 -21.34
CA LYS A 65 -3.95 -9.80 -22.50
C LYS A 65 -5.15 -9.01 -23.04
N ASP A 66 -5.52 -9.30 -24.28
CA ASP A 66 -6.53 -8.55 -25.01
C ASP A 66 -7.89 -8.56 -24.28
N GLU A 67 -8.45 -7.36 -24.06
CA GLU A 67 -9.70 -7.14 -23.30
C GLU A 67 -9.70 -7.64 -21.84
N LYS A 68 -8.53 -7.88 -21.25
CA LYS A 68 -8.38 -8.34 -19.86
C LYS A 68 -7.81 -7.29 -18.92
N ASP A 69 -7.61 -6.08 -19.38
CA ASP A 69 -7.14 -4.96 -18.58
C ASP A 69 -8.17 -4.60 -17.50
N LEU A 70 -7.90 -4.98 -16.25
CA LEU A 70 -8.77 -4.72 -15.11
C LEU A 70 -8.70 -3.27 -14.62
N THR A 71 -7.75 -2.47 -15.12
CA THR A 71 -7.65 -1.04 -14.80
C THR A 71 -8.57 -0.19 -15.68
N LYS A 72 -9.26 -0.80 -16.66
CA LYS A 72 -10.08 -0.11 -17.66
C LYS A 72 -11.41 -0.83 -17.90
N SER A 73 -12.49 -0.06 -18.06
CA SER A 73 -13.77 -0.53 -18.59
C SER A 73 -13.98 -0.04 -20.01
N PHE A 74 -14.74 -0.82 -20.78
CA PHE A 74 -15.13 -0.49 -22.14
C PHE A 74 -16.63 -0.20 -22.23
N GLU A 75 -16.99 1.03 -22.53
CA GLU A 75 -18.37 1.41 -22.86
C GLU A 75 -18.54 1.35 -24.38
N ILE A 76 -19.42 0.49 -24.88
CA ILE A 76 -19.68 0.33 -26.31
C ILE A 76 -20.91 1.15 -26.70
N LYS A 77 -20.71 2.24 -27.44
CA LYS A 77 -21.79 3.08 -27.99
C LYS A 77 -22.01 2.80 -29.47
N LYS A 78 -23.24 2.45 -29.85
CA LYS A 78 -23.66 2.39 -31.25
C LYS A 78 -23.85 3.80 -31.78
N GLN A 79 -22.98 4.22 -32.69
CA GLN A 79 -23.12 5.47 -33.41
C GLN A 79 -23.69 5.21 -34.80
N ARG A 80 -24.84 5.81 -35.10
CA ARG A 80 -25.44 5.77 -36.44
C ARG A 80 -25.17 7.08 -37.16
N SER A 81 -24.56 7.01 -38.33
CA SER A 81 -24.37 8.15 -39.21
C SER A 81 -25.72 8.62 -39.74
N LYS A 82 -26.07 9.89 -39.50
CA LYS A 82 -27.31 10.50 -39.98
C LYS A 82 -27.38 10.59 -41.51
N ASN A 83 -26.23 10.69 -42.18
CA ASN A 83 -26.15 10.88 -43.64
C ASN A 83 -26.05 9.57 -44.42
N THR A 84 -25.34 8.57 -43.90
CA THR A 84 -25.08 7.32 -44.64
C THR A 84 -25.87 6.13 -44.12
N ASN A 85 -26.70 6.31 -43.08
CA ASN A 85 -27.42 5.25 -42.36
C ASN A 85 -26.56 4.09 -41.83
N SER A 86 -25.23 4.16 -41.99
CA SER A 86 -24.28 3.19 -41.49
C SER A 86 -24.14 3.30 -39.97
N THR A 87 -24.03 2.15 -39.31
CA THR A 87 -23.88 2.05 -37.85
C THR A 87 -22.48 1.57 -37.54
N ARG A 88 -21.71 2.36 -36.78
CA ARG A 88 -20.39 1.99 -36.25
C ARG A 88 -20.48 1.83 -34.73
N LEU A 89 -19.77 0.85 -34.18
CA LEU A 89 -19.56 0.71 -32.74
C LEU A 89 -18.36 1.57 -32.34
N ILE A 90 -18.55 2.50 -31.41
CA ILE A 90 -17.47 3.24 -30.75
C ILE A 90 -17.24 2.57 -29.40
N ARG A 91 -16.02 2.08 -29.17
CA ARG A 91 -15.54 1.72 -27.83
C ARG A 91 -14.95 2.96 -27.18
N LYS A 92 -15.51 3.39 -26.04
CA LYS A 92 -14.88 4.35 -25.14
C LYS A 92 -14.26 3.59 -23.98
N VAL A 93 -13.05 3.98 -23.60
CA VAL A 93 -12.30 3.37 -22.51
C VAL A 93 -12.33 4.31 -21.33
N HIS A 94 -12.68 3.79 -20.16
CA HIS A 94 -12.76 4.55 -18.91
C HIS A 94 -11.86 3.88 -17.85
N PRO A 95 -10.97 4.62 -17.18
CA PRO A 95 -10.23 4.10 -16.03
C PRO A 95 -11.18 3.63 -14.93
N ILE A 96 -10.82 2.56 -14.21
CA ILE A 96 -11.56 2.08 -13.04
C ILE A 96 -10.58 1.85 -11.90
N ASP A 97 -11.07 1.99 -10.67
CA ASP A 97 -10.38 1.56 -9.47
C ASP A 97 -10.14 0.06 -9.50
N SER A 98 -8.87 -0.30 -9.41
CA SER A 98 -8.39 -1.66 -9.47
C SER A 98 -7.17 -1.77 -8.57
N PHE A 99 -7.03 -2.89 -7.86
CA PHE A 99 -5.81 -3.18 -7.10
C PHE A 99 -4.55 -3.03 -7.97
N PHE A 100 -4.65 -3.38 -9.26
CA PHE A 100 -3.51 -3.29 -10.19
C PHE A 100 -3.06 -1.85 -10.50
N ASN A 101 -3.82 -0.83 -10.09
CA ASN A 101 -3.35 0.56 -10.07
C ASN A 101 -2.17 0.75 -9.11
N PHE A 102 -1.97 -0.15 -8.13
CA PHE A 102 -0.78 -0.21 -7.27
C PHE A 102 0.54 -0.41 -8.04
N PHE A 103 0.49 -1.04 -9.23
CA PHE A 103 1.64 -1.14 -10.13
C PHE A 103 1.72 0.04 -11.12
N ARG A 104 0.89 1.06 -10.91
CA ARG A 104 0.88 2.33 -11.64
C ARG A 104 0.75 3.51 -10.67
N PRO A 105 1.63 3.63 -9.65
CA PRO A 105 1.62 4.80 -8.79
C PRO A 105 1.75 6.09 -9.61
N PRO A 106 1.28 7.21 -9.04
CA PRO A 106 1.54 8.51 -9.62
C PRO A 106 3.04 8.75 -9.80
N ILE A 107 3.41 9.54 -10.80
CA ILE A 107 4.81 9.90 -11.03
C ILE A 107 4.98 11.29 -10.44
N PRO A 108 5.93 11.51 -9.51
CA PRO A 108 6.21 12.84 -9.01
C PRO A 108 6.60 13.76 -10.18
N PRO A 109 6.09 14.99 -10.23
CA PRO A 109 6.48 15.96 -11.25
C PRO A 109 7.97 16.26 -11.13
N SER A 110 8.61 16.48 -12.27
CA SER A 110 10.01 16.93 -12.30
C SER A 110 10.14 18.31 -11.66
N GLU A 111 11.29 18.59 -11.05
CA GLU A 111 11.61 19.89 -10.44
C GLU A 111 11.39 21.06 -11.42
N ASP A 112 11.75 20.88 -12.71
CA ASP A 112 11.48 21.85 -13.78
C ASP A 112 9.99 22.14 -13.98
N ALA A 113 9.12 21.13 -13.86
CA ALA A 113 7.68 21.29 -14.07
C ALA A 113 7.03 22.07 -12.91
N LEU A 114 7.56 21.91 -11.71
CA LEU A 114 7.17 22.68 -10.54
C LEU A 114 7.65 24.12 -10.60
N GLU A 115 8.92 24.33 -10.95
CA GLU A 115 9.49 25.67 -11.03
C GLU A 115 8.80 26.51 -12.12
N ASN A 116 8.37 25.87 -13.21
CA ASN A 116 7.60 26.50 -14.28
C ASN A 116 6.10 26.65 -13.95
N GLY A 117 5.62 26.15 -12.81
CA GLY A 117 4.21 26.21 -12.41
C GLY A 117 3.28 25.47 -13.38
N GLU A 118 3.75 24.40 -14.01
CA GLU A 118 2.94 23.57 -14.92
C GLU A 118 1.96 22.66 -14.18
N VAL A 119 2.21 22.42 -12.90
CA VAL A 119 1.34 21.66 -11.99
C VAL A 119 0.80 22.63 -10.96
N ASP A 120 -0.53 22.66 -10.81
CA ASP A 120 -1.15 23.50 -9.80
C ASP A 120 -1.06 22.86 -8.40
N GLU A 121 -1.33 23.66 -7.37
CA GLU A 121 -1.17 23.26 -5.97
C GLU A 121 -2.19 22.17 -5.56
N GLU A 122 -3.39 22.17 -6.17
CA GLU A 122 -4.43 21.17 -5.92
C GLU A 122 -4.03 19.82 -6.53
N GLU A 123 -3.54 19.80 -7.77
CA GLU A 123 -3.01 18.62 -8.45
C GLU A 123 -1.80 18.03 -7.72
N LEU A 124 -0.99 18.87 -7.08
CA LEU A 124 0.16 18.44 -6.29
C LEU A 124 -0.27 17.77 -4.98
N GLU A 125 -1.19 18.35 -4.21
CA GLU A 125 -1.77 17.72 -3.01
C GLU A 125 -2.41 16.36 -3.36
N ASP A 126 -3.22 16.33 -4.43
CA ASP A 126 -3.87 15.12 -4.95
C ASP A 126 -2.88 14.02 -5.35
N LEU A 127 -1.67 14.41 -5.75
CA LEU A 127 -0.60 13.50 -6.12
C LEU A 127 0.11 12.94 -4.89
N GLU A 128 0.41 13.82 -3.93
CA GLU A 128 1.04 13.47 -2.66
C GLU A 128 0.17 12.47 -1.87
N GLU A 129 -1.13 12.73 -1.75
CA GLU A 129 -2.07 11.83 -1.06
C GLU A 129 -2.07 10.42 -1.70
N ARG A 130 -2.03 10.34 -3.03
CA ARG A 130 -2.01 9.05 -3.74
C ARG A 130 -0.68 8.32 -3.58
N LEU A 131 0.43 9.05 -3.48
CA LEU A 131 1.75 8.49 -3.21
C LEU A 131 1.86 7.97 -1.76
N GLU A 132 1.34 8.72 -0.81
CA GLU A 132 1.29 8.32 0.60
C GLU A 132 0.44 7.04 0.76
N LEU A 133 -0.74 6.99 0.15
CA LEU A 133 -1.58 5.79 0.17
C LEU A 133 -0.88 4.58 -0.47
N ASP A 134 -0.16 4.77 -1.57
CA ASP A 134 0.61 3.70 -2.22
C ASP A 134 1.75 3.19 -1.32
N TYR A 135 2.43 4.07 -0.60
CA TYR A 135 3.46 3.70 0.39
C TYR A 135 2.85 2.94 1.57
N GLN A 136 1.73 3.42 2.11
CA GLN A 136 1.02 2.78 3.23
C GLN A 136 0.63 1.34 2.87
N ILE A 137 0.05 1.11 1.68
CA ILE A 137 -0.27 -0.24 1.19
C ILE A 137 1.01 -1.10 1.09
N GLY A 138 2.12 -0.51 0.65
CA GLY A 138 3.41 -1.19 0.56
C GLY A 138 3.94 -1.65 1.92
N GLU A 139 3.88 -0.79 2.92
CA GLU A 139 4.28 -1.10 4.31
C GLU A 139 3.34 -2.11 4.96
N ASP A 140 2.02 -1.98 4.78
CA ASP A 140 1.05 -2.96 5.30
C ASP A 140 1.30 -4.35 4.73
N LEU A 141 1.60 -4.44 3.43
CA LEU A 141 1.97 -5.72 2.81
C LEU A 141 3.25 -6.30 3.43
N LYS A 142 4.26 -5.46 3.66
CA LYS A 142 5.58 -5.87 4.17
C LYS A 142 5.54 -6.26 5.66
N GLU A 143 4.90 -5.47 6.51
CA GLU A 143 4.97 -5.59 7.97
C GLU A 143 3.77 -6.34 8.56
N ARG A 144 2.57 -6.21 7.97
CA ARG A 144 1.34 -6.84 8.51
C ARG A 144 0.98 -8.11 7.75
N ILE A 145 0.83 -8.02 6.42
CA ILE A 145 0.22 -9.11 5.64
C ILE A 145 1.20 -10.26 5.40
N ILE A 146 2.41 -9.99 4.89
CA ILE A 146 3.37 -11.04 4.57
C ILE A 146 3.78 -11.85 5.81
N PRO A 147 4.12 -11.24 6.97
CA PRO A 147 4.52 -11.99 8.16
C PRO A 147 3.37 -12.82 8.75
N HIS A 148 2.13 -12.35 8.64
CA HIS A 148 0.94 -12.98 9.23
C HIS A 148 -0.06 -13.51 8.18
N ALA A 149 0.43 -13.92 7.00
CA ALA A 149 -0.43 -14.24 5.86
C ALA A 149 -1.50 -15.31 6.15
N VAL A 150 -1.21 -16.25 7.06
CA VAL A 150 -2.16 -17.30 7.47
C VAL A 150 -3.30 -16.72 8.32
N ASP A 151 -3.01 -15.77 9.20
CA ASP A 151 -4.01 -15.16 10.08
C ASP A 151 -4.92 -14.23 9.27
N TRP A 152 -4.36 -13.49 8.30
CA TRP A 152 -5.12 -12.73 7.31
C TRP A 152 -5.98 -13.61 6.41
N PHE A 153 -5.45 -14.75 5.95
CA PHE A 153 -6.21 -15.70 5.15
C PHE A 153 -7.37 -16.34 5.92
N THR A 154 -7.17 -16.64 7.20
CA THR A 154 -8.20 -17.25 8.05
C THR A 154 -9.16 -16.23 8.66
N GLY A 155 -8.89 -14.94 8.52
CA GLY A 155 -9.67 -13.84 9.09
C GLY A 155 -9.39 -13.55 10.58
N LYS A 156 -8.53 -14.35 11.23
CA LYS A 156 -8.17 -14.15 12.65
C LYS A 156 -7.44 -12.84 12.91
N ALA A 157 -6.69 -12.34 11.92
CA ALA A 157 -6.01 -11.06 12.04
C ALA A 157 -7.00 -9.90 12.29
N LEU A 158 -8.22 -9.97 11.73
CA LEU A 158 -9.25 -8.96 11.92
C LEU A 158 -9.69 -8.88 13.40
N GLU A 159 -9.74 -10.02 14.09
CA GLU A 159 -10.10 -10.07 15.51
C GLU A 159 -9.07 -9.36 16.40
N TYR A 160 -7.79 -9.32 16.00
CA TYR A 160 -6.75 -8.62 16.77
C TYR A 160 -6.62 -7.15 16.37
N GLU A 161 -6.88 -6.79 15.12
CA GLU A 161 -6.90 -5.39 14.68
C GLU A 161 -8.11 -4.62 15.21
N ASP A 162 -9.28 -5.26 15.31
CA ASP A 162 -10.47 -4.64 15.88
C ASP A 162 -10.31 -4.36 17.39
N ILE A 163 -9.50 -5.16 18.10
CA ILE A 163 -9.20 -4.94 19.53
C ILE A 163 -8.28 -3.72 19.72
N ASP A 164 -7.33 -3.48 18.81
CA ASP A 164 -6.39 -2.34 18.89
C ASP A 164 -7.06 -0.98 18.54
N MET A 165 -8.26 -1.01 17.96
CA MET A 165 -9.03 0.18 17.55
C MET A 165 -10.31 0.41 18.39
N GLY A 166 -10.58 -0.41 19.41
CA GLY A 166 -11.93 -0.52 19.96
C GLY A 166 -12.12 -0.77 21.45
N ASP A 167 -11.08 -0.88 22.28
CA ASP A 167 -11.30 -1.30 23.69
C ASP A 167 -10.35 -0.67 24.72
N GLU A 168 -10.26 0.67 24.74
CA GLU A 168 -9.61 1.42 25.83
C GLU A 168 -10.60 1.98 26.87
N ASP A 169 -11.91 1.73 26.75
CA ASP A 169 -12.95 2.43 27.54
C ASP A 169 -14.02 1.54 28.23
N GLU A 170 -13.71 0.30 28.63
CA GLU A 170 -14.61 -0.45 29.53
C GLU A 170 -13.88 -1.12 30.70
N PHE A 171 -13.19 -0.30 31.50
CA PHE A 171 -12.99 -0.62 32.93
C PHE A 171 -14.32 -0.41 33.66
N ASP A 172 -15.27 -1.34 33.49
CA ASP A 172 -16.44 -1.43 34.37
C ASP A 172 -15.98 -1.91 35.75
N ASP A 173 -16.38 -1.12 36.74
CA ASP A 173 -16.05 -1.15 38.14
C ASP A 173 -16.66 -2.40 38.78
N GLU A 174 -15.94 -3.52 38.78
CA GLU A 174 -16.29 -4.67 39.62
C GLU A 174 -15.97 -4.36 41.09
N ASN A 175 -16.93 -3.63 41.66
CA ASN A 175 -17.29 -3.48 43.06
C ASN A 175 -17.14 -4.83 43.81
N LEU A 176 -15.95 -5.05 44.38
CA LEU A 176 -15.70 -6.16 45.31
C LEU A 176 -16.30 -5.81 46.67
N GLU A 177 -17.56 -6.18 46.86
CA GLU A 177 -18.17 -6.32 48.19
C GLU A 177 -17.42 -7.43 48.97
N GLU A 178 -16.40 -7.05 49.75
CA GLU A 178 -15.91 -7.88 50.84
C GLU A 178 -16.84 -7.72 52.05
N ASP A 179 -17.92 -8.50 52.04
CA ASP A 179 -18.66 -8.85 53.25
C ASP A 179 -18.10 -10.18 53.79
N SER A 180 -17.39 -10.12 54.91
CA SER A 180 -17.18 -11.28 55.78
C SER A 180 -17.06 -10.81 57.21
N ASP A 181 -18.23 -10.84 57.84
CA ASP A 181 -18.50 -10.75 59.27
C ASP A 181 -17.62 -11.66 60.14
N GLU A 182 -17.27 -11.07 61.29
CA GLU A 182 -17.14 -11.61 62.65
C GLU A 182 -16.30 -12.89 62.90
N GLU A 183 -15.32 -12.77 63.81
CA GLU A 183 -15.51 -13.22 65.20
C GLU A 183 -14.37 -12.72 66.10
N LYS A 184 -14.75 -12.38 67.34
CA LYS A 184 -13.91 -11.82 68.41
C LYS A 184 -13.11 -12.93 69.08
N GLU A 185 -11.87 -12.64 69.49
CA GLU A 185 -11.37 -13.17 70.77
C GLU A 185 -10.54 -12.11 71.52
N ASN A 186 -10.88 -11.95 72.79
CA ASN A 186 -10.18 -11.18 73.81
C ASN A 186 -8.78 -11.75 74.05
N ASP A 187 -7.82 -10.92 74.45
CA ASP A 187 -7.23 -11.11 75.78
C ASP A 187 -6.56 -9.82 76.29
N ASP A 188 -6.90 -9.47 77.53
CA ASP A 188 -6.25 -8.46 78.35
C ASP A 188 -5.00 -9.07 79.00
N GLU A 189 -3.80 -8.53 78.72
CA GLU A 189 -2.73 -8.30 79.71
C GLU A 189 -1.63 -7.35 79.19
#